data_AF-A0A822FPB0-F1
#
_entry.id   AF-A0A822FPB0-F1
#
_cell.length_a   1.000
_cell.length_b   1.000
_cell.length_c   1.000
_cell.angle_alpha   90.00
_cell.angle_beta   90.00
_cell.angle_gamma   90.00
#
_symmetry.space_group_name_H-M   'P 1'
#
loop_
_entity.id
_entity.type
_entity.pdbx_description
1 polymer ?
#
loop_
_entity_poly.entity_id
_entity_poly.type
_entity_poly.pdbx_seq_one_letter_code
_entity_poly.pdbx_strand_id
1 'polypeptide(L)'
;IIEDRLATFNAENTTSNSEKKTTRRLVFLDSLLAQMNSEQLTLDDIQEEVDTFMFEGHDTTAAAVNFTCYLIGSHPDVQAKLHAEIDDIFSGILSFCLC
;
A
#
# COMPACT_ATOMS: atom_id res chain seq x y z
N ILE A 1 6.26 -14.56 3.37
CA ILE A 1 5.29 -13.50 2.93
C ILE A 1 4.34 -14.03 1.86
N ILE A 2 4.81 -14.39 0.66
CA ILE A 2 3.92 -14.88 -0.42
C ILE A 2 3.21 -16.17 0.00
N GLU A 3 3.94 -17.14 0.57
CA GLU A 3 3.35 -18.40 1.08
C GLU A 3 2.34 -18.17 2.23
N ASP A 4 2.65 -17.28 3.18
CA ASP A 4 1.74 -16.94 4.28
C ASP A 4 0.45 -16.28 3.77
N ARG A 5 0.58 -15.42 2.75
CA ARG A 5 -0.53 -14.75 2.08
C ARG A 5 -1.37 -15.73 1.26
N LEU A 6 -0.74 -16.68 0.58
CA LEU A 6 -1.40 -17.76 -0.15
C LEU A 6 -2.25 -18.64 0.79
N ALA A 7 -1.71 -19.01 1.96
CA ALA A 7 -2.43 -19.79 2.96
C ALA A 7 -3.68 -19.04 3.48
N THR A 8 -3.53 -17.74 3.74
CA THR A 8 -4.64 -16.87 4.20
C THR A 8 -5.72 -16.73 3.12
N PHE A 9 -5.32 -16.47 1.88
CA PHE A 9 -6.21 -16.32 0.74
C PHE A 9 -7.05 -17.58 0.46
N ASN A 10 -6.43 -18.76 0.55
CA ASN A 10 -7.12 -20.04 0.37
C ASN A 10 -8.10 -20.37 1.52
N ALA A 11 -7.73 -20.05 2.76
CA ALA A 11 -8.61 -20.21 3.93
C ALA A 11 -9.88 -19.33 3.82
N GLU A 12 -9.74 -18.11 3.30
CA GLU A 12 -10.87 -17.18 3.08
C GLU A 12 -11.78 -17.57 1.91
N ASN A 13 -11.23 -18.13 0.82
CA ASN A 13 -12.04 -18.60 -0.31
C ASN A 13 -12.83 -19.88 0.02
N THR A 14 -12.31 -20.73 0.91
CA THR A 14 -13.00 -21.95 1.35
C THR A 14 -14.23 -21.64 2.21
N THR A 15 -14.19 -20.55 2.99
CA THR A 15 -15.28 -20.13 3.89
C THR A 15 -16.36 -19.29 3.21
N SER A 16 -16.06 -18.68 2.05
CA SER A 16 -16.95 -17.73 1.36
C SER A 16 -17.91 -18.34 0.33
N ASN A 17 -17.91 -19.67 0.13
CA ASN A 17 -18.68 -20.31 -0.95
C ASN A 17 -20.21 -20.39 -0.70
N SER A 18 -20.73 -19.89 0.44
CA SER A 18 -22.18 -19.92 0.73
C SER A 18 -22.88 -18.58 0.94
N GLU A 19 -22.20 -17.44 1.09
CA GLU A 19 -22.88 -16.15 1.33
C GLU A 19 -22.26 -14.97 0.57
N LYS A 20 -23.03 -14.46 -0.41
CA LYS A 20 -22.94 -13.14 -1.08
C LYS A 20 -21.53 -12.59 -1.36
N LYS A 21 -21.14 -12.71 -2.64
CA LYS A 21 -19.99 -12.07 -3.30
C LYS A 21 -20.08 -10.54 -3.22
N THR A 22 -19.77 -9.97 -2.05
CA THR A 22 -19.39 -8.57 -1.93
C THR A 22 -18.08 -8.41 -2.71
N THR A 23 -17.96 -7.38 -3.54
CA THR A 23 -16.73 -7.06 -4.27
C THR A 23 -15.63 -6.74 -3.26
N ARG A 24 -14.88 -7.77 -2.84
CA ARG A 24 -13.72 -7.59 -1.96
C ARG A 24 -12.69 -6.74 -2.71
N ARG A 25 -12.20 -5.68 -2.07
CA ARG A 25 -11.08 -4.89 -2.58
C ARG A 25 -9.83 -5.76 -2.45
N LEU A 26 -9.46 -6.42 -3.53
CA LEU A 26 -8.21 -7.16 -3.59
C LEU A 26 -7.07 -6.14 -3.58
N VAL A 27 -6.15 -6.27 -2.63
CA VAL A 27 -4.86 -5.57 -2.69
C VAL A 27 -4.00 -6.20 -3.79
N PHE A 28 -2.91 -5.53 -4.18
CA PHE A 28 -2.07 -5.92 -5.32
C PHE A 28 -1.74 -7.43 -5.34
N LEU A 29 -1.19 -7.96 -4.25
CA LEU A 29 -0.85 -9.38 -4.13
C LEU A 29 -2.08 -10.31 -4.21
N ASP A 30 -3.20 -9.94 -3.59
CA ASP A 30 -4.43 -10.75 -3.65
C ASP A 30 -5.04 -10.77 -5.06
N SER A 31 -4.80 -9.72 -5.86
CA SER A 31 -5.23 -9.65 -7.26
C SER A 31 -4.43 -10.61 -8.14
N LEU A 32 -3.11 -10.68 -7.93
CA LEU A 32 -2.23 -11.63 -8.61
C LEU A 32 -2.56 -13.09 -8.23
N LEU A 33 -2.80 -13.35 -6.94
CA LEU A 33 -3.21 -14.67 -6.46
C LEU A 33 -4.57 -15.12 -7.05
N ALA A 34 -5.49 -14.18 -7.28
CA ALA A 34 -6.76 -14.49 -7.96
C ALA A 34 -6.57 -14.87 -9.44
N GLN A 35 -5.57 -14.30 -10.12
CA GLN A 35 -5.24 -14.64 -11.51
C GLN A 35 -4.54 -15.99 -11.64
N MET A 36 -3.77 -16.41 -10.64
CA MET A 36 -3.21 -17.76 -10.53
C MET A 36 -4.30 -18.84 -10.60
N ASN A 37 -5.41 -18.64 -9.88
CA ASN A 37 -6.56 -19.55 -9.90
C ASN A 37 -7.27 -19.62 -11.26
N SER A 38 -7.01 -18.67 -12.16
CA SER A 38 -7.52 -18.68 -13.54
C SER A 38 -6.53 -19.25 -14.56
N GLU A 39 -5.44 -19.90 -14.09
CA GLU A 39 -4.35 -20.47 -14.88
C GLU A 39 -3.60 -19.47 -15.79
N GLN A 40 -3.66 -18.17 -15.46
CA GLN A 40 -3.01 -17.12 -16.26
C GLN A 40 -1.58 -16.80 -15.81
N LEU A 41 -1.23 -17.13 -14.57
CA LEU A 41 0.08 -16.86 -13.95
C LEU A 41 0.50 -18.04 -13.09
N THR A 42 1.79 -18.38 -13.09
CA THR A 42 2.38 -19.36 -12.17
C THR A 42 2.81 -18.71 -10.85
N LEU A 43 3.14 -19.50 -9.84
CA LEU A 43 3.66 -18.97 -8.57
C LEU A 43 5.00 -18.22 -8.77
N ASP A 44 5.83 -18.71 -9.69
CA ASP A 44 7.12 -18.09 -10.02
C ASP A 44 6.90 -16.72 -10.67
N ASP A 45 5.96 -16.60 -11.63
CA ASP A 45 5.61 -15.32 -12.24
C ASP A 45 5.13 -14.30 -11.19
N ILE A 46 4.33 -14.74 -10.21
CA ILE A 46 3.84 -13.87 -9.13
C ILE A 46 4.99 -13.43 -8.23
N GLN A 47 5.94 -14.33 -7.94
CA GLN A 47 7.11 -13.99 -7.14
C GLN A 47 7.97 -12.95 -7.86
N GLU A 48 8.24 -13.13 -9.15
CA GLU A 48 9.01 -12.17 -9.96
C GLU A 48 8.35 -10.79 -10.02
N GLU A 49 7.04 -10.72 -10.23
CA GLU A 49 6.31 -9.45 -10.29
C GLU A 49 6.26 -8.73 -8.93
N VAL A 50 6.08 -9.48 -7.84
CA VAL A 50 6.08 -8.92 -6.48
C VAL A 50 7.47 -8.41 -6.11
N ASP A 51 8.52 -9.17 -6.43
CA ASP A 51 9.90 -8.80 -6.14
C ASP A 51 10.32 -7.57 -6.95
N THR A 52 9.95 -7.52 -8.24
CA THR A 52 10.21 -6.37 -9.11
C THR A 52 9.50 -5.11 -8.59
N PHE A 53 8.21 -5.18 -8.29
CA PHE A 53 7.44 -4.04 -7.80
C PHE A 53 7.98 -3.51 -6.46
N MET A 54 8.30 -4.41 -5.53
CA MET A 54 8.82 -4.03 -4.22
C MET A 54 10.24 -3.48 -4.31
N PHE A 55 11.10 -4.03 -5.17
CA PHE A 55 12.49 -3.58 -5.31
C PHE A 55 12.59 -2.22 -6.01
N GLU A 56 11.91 -2.05 -7.14
CA GLU A 56 11.94 -0.79 -7.90
C GLU A 56 11.29 0.36 -7.11
N GLY A 57 10.21 0.07 -6.38
CA GLY A 57 9.49 1.06 -5.58
C GLY A 57 10.21 1.45 -4.28
N HIS A 58 10.87 0.48 -3.62
CA HIS A 58 11.47 0.71 -2.30
C HIS A 58 12.65 1.67 -2.36
N ASP A 59 13.67 1.37 -3.17
CA ASP A 59 14.93 2.12 -3.15
C ASP A 59 14.75 3.52 -3.73
N THR A 60 13.94 3.67 -4.79
CA THR A 60 13.66 4.96 -5.41
C THR A 60 12.84 5.87 -4.49
N THR A 61 11.78 5.35 -3.86
CA THR A 61 10.94 6.12 -2.93
C THR A 61 11.71 6.46 -1.66
N ALA A 62 12.49 5.53 -1.11
CA ALA A 62 13.32 5.78 0.06
C ALA A 62 14.35 6.88 -0.20
N ALA A 63 15.02 6.84 -1.36
CA ALA A 63 15.93 7.91 -1.78
C ALA A 63 15.21 9.25 -1.91
N ALA A 64 14.06 9.28 -2.58
CA ALA A 64 13.26 10.51 -2.76
C ALA A 64 12.84 11.12 -1.41
N VAL A 65 12.33 10.31 -0.48
CA VAL A 65 11.95 10.75 0.87
C VAL A 65 13.18 11.26 1.63
N ASN A 66 14.31 10.55 1.57
CA ASN A 66 15.54 10.99 2.24
C ASN A 66 16.01 12.36 1.73
N PHE A 67 16.07 12.56 0.42
CA PHE A 67 16.43 13.87 -0.15
C PHE A 67 15.42 14.94 0.21
N THR A 68 14.12 14.62 0.19
CA THR A 68 13.05 15.54 0.58
C THR A 68 13.23 16.00 2.03
N CYS A 69 13.39 15.07 2.96
CA CYS A 69 13.64 15.36 4.38
C CYS A 69 14.92 16.17 4.59
N TYR A 70 16.00 15.81 3.89
CA TYR A 70 17.28 16.53 3.96
C TYR A 70 17.14 17.98 3.49
N LEU A 71 16.49 18.20 2.35
CA LEU A 71 16.28 19.52 1.79
C LEU A 71 15.37 20.37 2.68
N ILE A 72 14.27 19.81 3.18
CA ILE A 72 13.37 20.52 4.10
C ILE A 72 14.10 20.90 5.39
N GLY A 73 14.83 19.97 6.02
CA GLY A 73 15.59 20.24 7.24
C GLY A 73 16.72 21.24 7.07
N SER A 74 17.21 21.42 5.84
CA SER A 74 18.25 22.41 5.51
C SER A 74 17.70 23.80 5.17
N HIS A 75 16.38 23.96 5.04
CA HIS A 75 15.73 25.23 4.66
C HIS A 75 14.61 25.58 5.67
N PRO A 76 14.95 26.30 6.76
CA PRO A 76 14.00 26.58 7.85
C PRO A 76 12.73 27.33 7.43
N ASP A 77 12.81 28.18 6.40
CA ASP A 77 11.67 28.91 5.85
C ASP A 77 10.69 28.00 5.11
N VAL A 78 11.20 27.00 4.38
CA VAL A 78 10.40 25.95 3.73
C VAL A 78 9.78 25.04 4.79
N GLN A 79 10.55 24.63 5.79
CA GLN A 79 10.05 23.82 6.90
C GLN A 79 8.91 24.51 7.66
N ALA A 80 9.04 25.81 7.95
CA ALA A 80 8.00 26.58 8.64
C ALA A 80 6.70 26.65 7.82
N LYS A 81 6.79 26.82 6.50
CA LYS A 81 5.62 26.79 5.59
C LYS A 81 4.95 25.43 5.59
N LEU A 82 5.72 24.35 5.45
CA LEU A 82 5.22 22.98 5.49
C LEU A 82 4.47 22.68 6.80
N HIS A 83 5.03 23.09 7.94
CA HIS A 83 4.39 22.91 9.24
C HIS A 83 3.06 23.69 9.32
N ALA A 84 3.02 24.93 8.84
CA ALA A 84 1.79 25.70 8.80
C ALA A 84 0.69 25.05 7.91
N GLU A 85 1.07 24.48 6.76
CA GLU A 85 0.13 23.73 5.90
C GLU A 85 -0.45 22.49 6.60
N ILE A 86 0.40 21.74 7.31
CA ILE A 86 -0.04 20.59 8.11
C ILE A 86 -1.00 21.05 9.20
N ASP A 87 -0.62 22.08 9.97
CA ASP A 87 -1.45 22.61 11.06
C ASP A 87 -2.81 23.09 10.56
N ASP A 88 -2.89 23.74 9.39
CA ASP A 88 -4.15 24.20 8.78
C ASP A 88 -5.07 23.03 8.42
N ILE A 89 -4.55 22.01 7.73
CA ILE A 89 -5.32 20.82 7.33
C ILE A 89 -5.87 20.08 8.56
N PHE A 90 -5.04 19.86 9.57
CA PHE A 90 -5.42 19.07 10.74
C PHE A 90 -6.21 19.86 11.79
N SER A 91 -6.03 21.18 11.89
CA SER A 91 -6.89 22.04 12.72
C SER A 91 -8.33 22.08 12.19
N GLY A 92 -8.51 22.05 10.86
CA GLY A 92 -9.83 21.93 10.23
C GLY A 92 -10.54 20.60 10.55
N ILE A 93 -9.80 19.50 10.66
CA ILE A 93 -10.33 18.16 10.98
C ILE A 93 -10.80 18.08 12.45
N LEU A 94 -10.04 18.66 13.38
CA LEU A 94 -10.44 18.73 14.80
C LEU A 94 -11.69 19.60 15.01
N SER A 95 -11.86 20.67 14.22
CA SER A 95 -13.10 21.47 14.23
C SER A 95 -14.32 20.71 13.70
N PHE A 96 -14.12 19.75 12.80
CA PHE A 96 -15.21 18.94 12.20
C PHE A 96 -15.67 17.80 13.13
N CYS A 97 -14.80 17.31 14.01
CA CYS A 97 -15.11 16.21 14.93
C CYS A 97 -15.69 16.67 16.29
N LEU A 98 -15.69 17.98 16.56
CA LEU A 98 -16.29 18.59 17.77
C LEU A 98 -17.68 19.22 17.55
N CYS A 99 -18.32 18.98 16.40
CA CYS A 99 -19.73 19.31 16.14
C CYS A 99 -20.59 18.05 16.08
#